data_AF-H0EQ92-F1
#
_entry.id   AF-H0EQ92-F1
#
_cell.length_a   1.000
_cell.length_b   1.000
_cell.length_c   1.000
_cell.angle_alpha   90.00
_cell.angle_beta   90.00
_cell.angle_gamma   90.00
#
_symmetry.space_group_name_H-M   'P 1'
#
loop_
_entity.id
_entity.type
_entity.pdbx_description
1 polymer ?
#
loop_
_entity_poly.entity_id
_entity_poly.type
_entity_poly.pdbx_seq_one_letter_code
_entity_poly.pdbx_strand_id
1 'polypeptide(L)'
;MSESLAAAQVSAAARGMDLATAVGKAGGLGLISLVAEASTTAGIQVVKWLARERLNEEAFLQTMRAYQDFAHPNTNGQVILAQLQIGASKLFGLQLVMPGALGSTILRDKELRWVATTEAVMLKYHLPAAVEKTFIDIFLMRAYPNESRQSRLFFAKEQIHAVVQKMTDSIHLHTVNAGLEISPLPEEFEKFVGHRMVAQDFARAVHSIQERSGTDIVVQVKYFAADLLCWIYNHWDGVLAITFWDLESVDDMARPST
;
A
#
# COMPACT_ATOMS: atom_id res chain seq x y z
N MET A 1 16.82 23.93 -19.54
CA MET A 1 16.58 22.70 -18.74
C MET A 1 15.43 22.86 -17.73
N SER A 2 15.28 24.01 -17.07
CA SER A 2 14.16 24.27 -16.12
C SER A 2 12.79 24.32 -16.80
N GLU A 3 12.68 24.90 -18.00
CA GLU A 3 11.40 25.02 -18.72
C GLU A 3 10.81 23.66 -19.16
N SER A 4 11.64 22.67 -19.50
CA SER A 4 11.12 21.34 -19.91
C SER A 4 10.65 20.51 -18.72
N LEU A 5 11.28 20.69 -17.55
CA LEU A 5 10.85 20.08 -16.29
C LEU A 5 9.50 20.65 -15.84
N ALA A 6 9.34 21.98 -15.91
CA ALA A 6 8.07 22.64 -15.60
C ALA A 6 6.94 22.19 -16.55
N ALA A 7 7.20 22.07 -17.85
CA ALA A 7 6.22 21.58 -18.82
C ALA A 7 5.83 20.10 -18.58
N ALA A 8 6.80 19.25 -18.24
CA ALA A 8 6.55 17.84 -17.90
C ALA A 8 5.72 17.70 -16.62
N GLN A 9 6.02 18.51 -15.60
CA GLN A 9 5.27 18.56 -14.34
C GLN A 9 3.83 19.05 -14.53
N VAL A 10 3.62 20.10 -15.34
CA VAL A 10 2.28 20.62 -15.67
C VAL A 10 1.47 19.59 -16.47
N SER A 11 2.10 18.88 -17.41
CA SER A 11 1.44 17.82 -18.17
C SER A 11 1.07 16.61 -17.30
N ALA A 12 1.95 16.21 -16.37
CA ALA A 12 1.63 15.15 -15.39
C ALA A 12 0.49 15.57 -14.45
N ALA A 13 0.49 16.83 -14.01
CA ALA A 13 -0.56 17.43 -13.19
C ALA A 13 -1.93 17.46 -13.88
N ALA A 14 -1.99 17.90 -15.14
CA ALA A 14 -3.22 17.91 -15.93
C ALA A 14 -3.79 16.50 -16.11
N ARG A 15 -2.91 15.52 -16.39
CA ARG A 15 -3.30 14.10 -16.49
C ARG A 15 -3.83 13.53 -15.18
N GLY A 16 -3.26 13.96 -14.05
CA GLY A 16 -3.71 13.61 -12.70
C GLY A 16 -5.10 14.18 -12.34
N MET A 17 -5.47 15.33 -12.90
CA MET A 17 -6.77 15.94 -12.62
C MET A 17 -7.92 15.31 -13.43
N ASP A 18 -7.66 14.86 -14.66
CA ASP A 18 -8.69 14.27 -15.53
C ASP A 18 -9.31 13.00 -14.92
N LEU A 19 -8.49 12.04 -14.46
CA LEU A 19 -8.99 10.79 -13.88
C LEU A 19 -9.64 11.02 -12.49
N ALA A 20 -9.08 11.89 -11.63
CA ALA A 20 -9.70 12.19 -10.34
C ALA A 20 -11.07 12.88 -10.48
N THR A 21 -11.22 13.75 -11.49
CA THR A 21 -12.48 14.41 -11.82
C THR A 21 -13.49 13.42 -12.39
N ALA A 22 -13.05 12.52 -13.27
CA ALA A 22 -13.89 11.48 -13.84
C ALA A 22 -14.46 10.55 -12.76
N VAL A 23 -13.62 10.06 -11.85
CA VAL A 23 -14.05 9.17 -10.77
C VAL A 23 -14.89 9.92 -9.74
N GLY A 24 -14.54 11.17 -9.40
CA GLY A 24 -15.34 12.01 -8.50
C GLY A 24 -16.76 12.28 -9.01
N LYS A 25 -16.95 12.39 -10.34
CA LYS A 25 -18.28 12.55 -10.96
C LYS A 25 -19.10 11.26 -11.01
N ALA A 26 -18.48 10.10 -10.82
CA ALA A 26 -19.14 8.80 -10.93
C ALA A 26 -19.85 8.33 -9.65
N GLY A 27 -19.94 9.18 -8.62
CA GLY A 27 -20.85 8.96 -7.49
C GLY A 27 -20.56 7.73 -6.62
N GLY A 28 -19.33 7.23 -6.59
CA GLY A 28 -18.92 6.14 -5.70
C GLY A 28 -18.79 4.76 -6.35
N LEU A 29 -18.85 4.65 -7.68
CA LEU A 29 -18.41 3.44 -8.39
C LEU A 29 -16.91 3.20 -8.17
N GLY A 30 -16.54 1.98 -7.79
CA GLY A 30 -15.14 1.57 -7.62
C GLY A 30 -14.37 1.60 -8.94
N LEU A 31 -13.04 1.66 -8.87
CA LEU A 31 -12.15 1.73 -10.04
C LEU A 31 -12.43 0.62 -11.06
N ILE A 32 -12.76 -0.58 -10.57
CA ILE A 32 -13.03 -1.76 -11.39
C ILE A 32 -14.34 -1.61 -12.16
N SER A 33 -15.39 -1.15 -11.49
CA SER A 33 -16.68 -0.88 -12.13
C SER A 33 -16.55 0.20 -13.20
N LEU A 34 -15.72 1.23 -12.96
CA LEU A 34 -15.52 2.30 -13.94
C LEU A 34 -14.79 1.84 -15.19
N VAL A 35 -13.78 0.97 -15.06
CA VAL A 35 -13.10 0.41 -16.24
C VAL A 35 -14.00 -0.58 -16.98
N ALA A 36 -14.78 -1.39 -16.25
CA ALA A 36 -15.74 -2.32 -16.85
C ALA A 36 -16.91 -1.59 -17.57
N GLU A 37 -17.35 -0.45 -17.04
CA GLU A 37 -18.40 0.41 -17.62
C GLU A 37 -17.80 1.49 -18.54
N ALA A 38 -16.99 1.05 -19.51
CA ALA A 38 -16.33 1.92 -20.50
C ALA A 38 -17.30 2.76 -21.37
N SER A 39 -18.62 2.56 -21.25
CA SER A 39 -19.65 3.38 -21.90
C SER A 39 -19.99 4.67 -21.13
N THR A 40 -19.59 4.79 -19.86
CA THR A 40 -19.80 5.99 -19.06
C THR A 40 -18.72 7.04 -19.35
N THR A 41 -19.04 8.33 -19.25
CA THR A 41 -18.04 9.39 -19.42
C THR A 41 -16.87 9.23 -18.45
N ALA A 42 -17.12 8.73 -17.24
CA ALA A 42 -16.08 8.46 -16.26
C ALA A 42 -15.21 7.25 -16.63
N GLY A 43 -15.81 6.15 -17.07
CA GLY A 43 -15.09 4.96 -17.54
C GLY A 43 -14.21 5.24 -18.76
N ILE A 44 -14.72 6.00 -19.73
CA ILE A 44 -13.94 6.44 -20.91
C ILE A 44 -12.69 7.22 -20.50
N GLN A 45 -12.78 8.06 -19.47
CA GLN A 45 -11.63 8.84 -19.01
C GLN A 45 -10.60 7.97 -18.31
N VAL A 46 -11.02 6.93 -17.57
CA VAL A 46 -10.10 5.96 -16.96
C VAL A 46 -9.36 5.15 -18.03
N VAL A 47 -10.09 4.63 -19.03
CA VAL A 47 -9.49 3.89 -20.16
C VAL A 47 -8.52 4.77 -20.96
N LYS A 48 -8.89 6.02 -21.24
CA LYS A 48 -8.00 7.00 -21.90
C LYS A 48 -6.75 7.27 -21.07
N TRP A 49 -6.89 7.35 -19.74
CA TRP A 49 -5.74 7.53 -18.85
C TRP A 49 -4.81 6.31 -18.88
N LEU A 50 -5.34 5.09 -18.80
CA LEU A 50 -4.56 3.85 -18.92
C LEU A 50 -3.77 3.80 -20.23
N ALA A 51 -4.44 4.10 -21.35
CA ALA A 51 -3.81 4.14 -22.66
C ALA A 51 -2.67 5.18 -22.75
N ARG A 52 -2.85 6.36 -22.15
CA ARG A 52 -1.83 7.43 -22.10
C ARG A 52 -0.62 7.02 -21.25
N GLU A 53 -0.85 6.36 -20.13
CA GLU A 53 0.21 5.83 -19.25
C GLU A 53 0.80 4.51 -19.76
N ARG A 54 0.32 4.01 -20.92
CA ARG A 54 0.74 2.74 -21.55
C ARG A 54 0.57 1.54 -20.62
N LEU A 55 -0.46 1.58 -19.79
CA LEU A 55 -0.83 0.51 -18.90
C LEU A 55 -1.80 -0.43 -19.61
N ASN A 56 -1.54 -1.74 -19.49
CA ASN A 56 -2.45 -2.76 -19.98
C ASN A 56 -3.71 -2.78 -19.08
N GLU A 57 -4.88 -2.63 -19.70
CA GLU A 57 -6.16 -2.56 -18.99
C GLU A 57 -6.49 -3.87 -18.24
N GLU A 58 -6.19 -5.02 -18.83
CA GLU A 58 -6.37 -6.31 -18.18
C GLU A 58 -5.47 -6.47 -16.95
N ALA A 59 -4.18 -6.12 -17.09
CA ALA A 59 -3.24 -6.13 -15.97
C ALA A 59 -3.67 -5.17 -14.85
N PHE A 60 -4.20 -3.99 -15.22
CA PHE A 60 -4.76 -3.03 -14.27
C PHE A 60 -5.95 -3.62 -13.52
N LEU A 61 -6.93 -4.16 -14.24
CA LEU A 61 -8.12 -4.79 -13.66
C LEU A 61 -7.77 -5.98 -12.76
N GLN A 62 -6.86 -6.85 -13.21
CA GLN A 62 -6.38 -7.99 -12.41
C GLN A 62 -5.71 -7.49 -11.12
N THR A 63 -4.86 -6.47 -11.21
CA THR A 63 -4.19 -5.88 -10.03
C THR A 63 -5.19 -5.32 -9.04
N MET A 64 -6.14 -4.51 -9.50
CA MET A 64 -7.17 -3.92 -8.63
C MET A 64 -8.03 -5.02 -7.98
N ARG A 65 -8.43 -6.06 -8.73
CA ARG A 65 -9.23 -7.19 -8.20
C ARG A 65 -8.46 -7.97 -7.14
N ALA A 66 -7.16 -8.18 -7.36
CA ALA A 66 -6.30 -8.82 -6.37
C ALA A 66 -6.06 -7.95 -5.12
N TYR A 67 -6.36 -6.65 -5.16
CA TYR A 67 -6.23 -5.78 -3.99
C TYR A 67 -7.56 -5.46 -3.30
N GLN A 68 -8.70 -5.61 -3.96
CA GLN A 68 -10.03 -5.34 -3.36
C GLN A 68 -10.25 -6.10 -2.06
N ASP A 69 -10.61 -5.42 -0.98
CA ASP A 69 -10.95 -6.05 0.31
C ASP A 69 -9.87 -7.02 0.81
N PHE A 70 -8.60 -6.70 0.55
CA PHE A 70 -7.48 -7.48 1.10
C PHE A 70 -7.25 -7.17 2.58
N ALA A 71 -7.36 -5.89 2.94
CA ALA A 71 -7.24 -5.40 4.30
C ALA A 71 -8.12 -4.15 4.45
N HIS A 72 -8.38 -3.74 5.69
CA HIS A 72 -9.07 -2.49 5.97
C HIS A 72 -8.32 -1.69 7.04
N PRO A 73 -8.14 -0.38 6.86
CA PRO A 73 -7.59 0.45 7.93
C PRO A 73 -8.57 0.49 9.11
N ASN A 74 -8.07 0.15 10.30
CA ASN A 74 -8.80 0.27 11.56
C ASN A 74 -8.89 1.74 11.99
N THR A 75 -9.38 2.02 13.20
CA THR A 75 -9.49 3.40 13.72
C THR A 75 -8.17 4.21 13.62
N ASN A 76 -7.02 3.59 13.88
CA ASN A 76 -5.71 4.24 13.71
C ASN A 76 -5.36 4.46 12.23
N GLY A 77 -5.61 3.46 11.39
CA GLY A 77 -5.44 3.59 9.95
C GLY A 77 -6.35 4.64 9.31
N GLN A 78 -7.54 4.88 9.86
CA GLN A 78 -8.43 5.96 9.41
C GLN A 78 -7.84 7.35 9.69
N VAL A 79 -7.03 7.51 10.74
CA VAL A 79 -6.31 8.77 11.00
C VAL A 79 -5.30 9.03 9.88
N ILE A 80 -4.55 8.01 9.46
CA ILE A 80 -3.63 8.09 8.31
C ILE A 80 -4.41 8.47 7.05
N LEU A 81 -5.52 7.77 6.79
CA LEU A 81 -6.33 8.02 5.61
C LEU A 81 -6.90 9.44 5.58
N ALA A 82 -7.39 9.94 6.72
CA ALA A 82 -7.92 11.29 6.83
C ALA A 82 -6.84 12.32 6.47
N GLN A 83 -5.60 12.14 6.92
CA GLN A 83 -4.48 13.03 6.59
C GLN A 83 -4.09 12.94 5.10
N LEU A 84 -4.07 11.74 4.51
CA LEU A 84 -3.83 11.54 3.07
C LEU A 84 -4.92 12.15 2.19
N GLN A 85 -6.15 12.32 2.72
CA GLN A 85 -7.26 12.95 2.02
C GLN A 85 -7.27 14.49 2.14
N ILE A 86 -6.46 15.08 3.02
CA ILE A 86 -6.28 16.53 3.09
C ILE A 86 -5.61 16.96 1.79
N GLY A 87 -6.37 17.60 0.91
CA GLY A 87 -5.87 18.11 -0.35
C GLY A 87 -4.67 19.03 -0.12
N ALA A 88 -3.60 18.81 -0.89
CA ALA A 88 -2.31 19.50 -0.80
C ALA A 88 -2.43 20.98 -0.41
N SER A 89 -2.35 21.27 0.88
CA SER A 89 -2.56 22.62 1.40
C SER A 89 -1.20 23.27 1.66
N LYS A 90 -0.80 24.11 0.70
CA LYS A 90 0.22 25.18 0.78
C LYS A 90 1.51 24.85 1.56
N LEU A 91 2.59 24.60 0.83
CA LEU A 91 3.95 24.74 1.37
C LEU A 91 4.68 25.93 0.71
N PHE A 92 4.75 27.04 1.45
CA PHE A 92 5.84 28.02 1.45
C PHE A 92 6.48 28.38 0.09
N GLY A 93 5.68 28.75 -0.91
CA GLY A 93 6.20 29.24 -2.20
C GLY A 93 6.86 28.17 -3.08
N LEU A 94 6.73 26.88 -2.75
CA LEU A 94 7.21 25.78 -3.57
C LEU A 94 6.10 25.19 -4.45
N GLN A 95 6.54 24.70 -5.60
CA GLN A 95 5.71 24.16 -6.67
C GLN A 95 5.12 22.81 -6.21
N LEU A 96 3.83 22.81 -5.86
CA LEU A 96 3.10 21.59 -5.55
C LEU A 96 3.11 20.66 -6.77
N VAL A 97 3.60 19.43 -6.59
CA VAL A 97 3.40 18.38 -7.59
C VAL A 97 1.96 17.93 -7.43
N MET A 98 1.09 18.25 -8.39
CA MET A 98 -0.31 17.85 -8.30
C MET A 98 -0.39 16.33 -8.09
N PRO A 99 -1.07 15.86 -7.03
CA PRO A 99 -1.13 14.45 -6.74
C PRO A 99 -1.68 13.64 -7.91
N GLY A 100 -1.13 12.45 -8.16
CA GLY A 100 -1.57 11.62 -9.27
C GLY A 100 -3.02 11.16 -9.10
N ALA A 101 -3.74 11.07 -10.23
CA ALA A 101 -5.16 10.74 -10.27
C ALA A 101 -5.49 9.38 -9.63
N LEU A 102 -4.63 8.38 -9.87
CA LEU A 102 -4.85 7.01 -9.45
C LEU A 102 -4.79 6.91 -7.92
N GLY A 103 -3.77 7.48 -7.30
CA GLY A 103 -3.65 7.54 -5.84
C GLY A 103 -4.84 8.24 -5.19
N SER A 104 -5.31 9.36 -5.78
CA SER A 104 -6.49 10.08 -5.27
C SER A 104 -7.75 9.22 -5.34
N THR A 105 -7.83 8.41 -6.38
CA THR A 105 -8.94 7.50 -6.58
C THR A 105 -8.89 6.33 -5.61
N ILE A 106 -7.73 5.70 -5.43
CA ILE A 106 -7.50 4.62 -4.46
C ILE A 106 -7.83 5.08 -3.04
N LEU A 107 -7.44 6.31 -2.67
CA LEU A 107 -7.76 6.91 -1.37
C LEU A 107 -9.28 7.06 -1.10
N ARG A 108 -10.09 7.20 -2.16
CA ARG A 108 -11.55 7.34 -2.05
C ARG A 108 -12.26 5.98 -2.13
N ASP A 109 -11.69 5.03 -2.85
CA ASP A 109 -12.24 3.68 -3.00
C ASP A 109 -12.23 2.93 -1.66
N LYS A 110 -13.38 2.35 -1.27
CA LYS A 110 -13.54 1.65 0.01
C LYS A 110 -12.72 0.37 0.08
N GLU A 111 -12.61 -0.33 -1.04
CA GLU A 111 -12.02 -1.66 -1.14
C GLU A 111 -10.50 -1.59 -1.36
N LEU A 112 -9.99 -0.42 -1.77
CA LEU A 112 -8.57 -0.22 -2.13
C LEU A 112 -7.83 0.77 -1.24
N ARG A 113 -8.50 1.59 -0.42
CA ARG A 113 -7.85 2.58 0.46
C ARG A 113 -6.76 2.02 1.37
N TRP A 114 -6.83 0.73 1.72
CA TRP A 114 -5.82 0.06 2.53
C TRP A 114 -4.44 0.05 1.85
N VAL A 115 -4.40 0.07 0.52
CA VAL A 115 -3.17 0.16 -0.27
C VAL A 115 -2.44 1.45 0.08
N ALA A 116 -3.17 2.55 0.23
CA ALA A 116 -2.57 3.83 0.57
C ALA A 116 -2.09 3.90 2.03
N THR A 117 -2.86 3.35 2.98
CA THR A 117 -2.43 3.30 4.39
C THR A 117 -1.27 2.31 4.60
N THR A 118 -1.22 1.22 3.84
CA THR A 118 -0.09 0.28 3.84
C THR A 118 1.15 0.89 3.21
N GLU A 119 1.03 1.56 2.07
CA GLU A 119 2.12 2.29 1.42
C GLU A 119 2.76 3.28 2.39
N ALA A 120 1.92 4.09 3.04
CA ALA A 120 2.36 5.05 4.02
C ALA A 120 3.16 4.35 5.13
N VAL A 121 2.54 3.36 5.80
CA VAL A 121 3.16 2.64 6.92
C VAL A 121 4.50 2.03 6.51
N MET A 122 4.58 1.44 5.31
CA MET A 122 5.82 0.85 4.83
C MET A 122 6.89 1.89 4.55
N LEU A 123 6.56 3.02 3.93
CA LEU A 123 7.54 4.08 3.62
C LEU A 123 8.19 4.71 4.84
N LYS A 124 7.55 4.61 6.02
CA LYS A 124 8.18 4.97 7.29
C LYS A 124 9.48 4.18 7.55
N TYR A 125 9.55 2.94 7.06
CA TYR A 125 10.65 2.01 7.32
C TYR A 125 11.41 1.63 6.04
N HIS A 126 10.79 1.70 4.88
CA HIS A 126 11.28 1.13 3.63
C HIS A 126 11.44 2.18 2.53
N LEU A 127 12.35 1.91 1.60
CA LEU A 127 12.43 2.68 0.36
C LEU A 127 11.28 2.31 -0.57
N PRO A 128 10.86 3.21 -1.50
CA PRO A 128 9.74 2.95 -2.43
C PRO A 128 9.85 1.61 -3.18
N ALA A 129 11.06 1.24 -3.64
CA ALA A 129 11.29 -0.02 -4.33
C ALA A 129 10.93 -1.28 -3.51
N ALA A 130 11.07 -1.22 -2.18
CA ALA A 130 10.67 -2.32 -1.30
C ALA A 130 9.14 -2.36 -1.10
N VAL A 131 8.47 -1.21 -1.13
CA VAL A 131 7.01 -1.12 -1.09
C VAL A 131 6.40 -1.70 -2.38
N GLU A 132 6.92 -1.34 -3.54
CA GLU A 132 6.52 -1.91 -4.83
C GLU A 132 6.66 -3.43 -4.83
N LYS A 133 7.80 -3.94 -4.37
CA LYS A 133 8.04 -5.39 -4.25
C LYS A 133 7.03 -6.05 -3.32
N THR A 134 6.68 -5.41 -2.21
CA THR A 134 5.69 -5.95 -1.26
C THR A 134 4.31 -6.05 -1.90
N PHE A 135 3.87 -5.02 -2.63
CA PHE A 135 2.59 -5.09 -3.34
C PHE A 135 2.58 -6.17 -4.42
N ILE A 136 3.66 -6.30 -5.20
CA ILE A 136 3.81 -7.41 -6.15
C ILE A 136 3.69 -8.77 -5.43
N ASP A 137 4.37 -8.95 -4.30
CA ASP A 137 4.33 -10.20 -3.55
C ASP A 137 2.91 -10.48 -3.01
N ILE A 138 2.18 -9.47 -2.52
CA ILE A 138 0.77 -9.57 -2.12
C ILE A 138 -0.11 -9.97 -3.31
N PHE A 139 0.08 -9.33 -4.48
CA PHE A 139 -0.65 -9.65 -5.70
C PHE A 139 -0.47 -11.14 -6.07
N LEU A 140 0.78 -11.60 -6.10
CA LEU A 140 1.10 -12.98 -6.47
C LEU A 140 0.46 -13.99 -5.49
N MET A 141 0.51 -13.71 -4.18
CA MET A 141 -0.11 -14.58 -3.17
C MET A 141 -1.62 -14.69 -3.36
N ARG A 142 -2.29 -13.60 -3.76
CA ARG A 142 -3.75 -13.61 -3.89
C ARG A 142 -4.25 -14.10 -5.24
N ALA A 143 -3.60 -13.71 -6.32
CA ALA A 143 -3.98 -14.12 -7.67
C ALA A 143 -3.54 -15.55 -8.00
N TYR A 144 -2.47 -16.04 -7.34
CA TYR A 144 -1.87 -17.35 -7.60
C TYR A 144 -1.52 -18.11 -6.31
N PRO A 145 -2.46 -18.36 -5.38
CA PRO A 145 -2.19 -18.88 -4.03
C PRO A 145 -1.52 -20.25 -4.00
N ASN A 146 -1.74 -21.07 -5.03
CA ASN A 146 -1.20 -22.44 -5.13
C ASN A 146 -0.13 -22.59 -6.21
N GLU A 147 0.37 -21.49 -6.78
CA GLU A 147 1.36 -21.54 -7.85
C GLU A 147 2.78 -21.50 -7.29
N SER A 148 3.55 -22.56 -7.53
CA SER A 148 4.95 -22.67 -7.13
C SER A 148 5.91 -22.59 -8.33
N ARG A 149 5.40 -22.59 -9.57
CA ARG A 149 6.25 -22.51 -10.76
C ARG A 149 6.81 -21.10 -10.92
N GLN A 150 8.11 -20.99 -10.70
CA GLN A 150 8.86 -19.74 -10.81
C GLN A 150 8.66 -19.03 -12.16
N SER A 151 8.58 -19.78 -13.26
CA SER A 151 8.36 -19.20 -14.60
C SER A 151 7.01 -18.49 -14.71
N ARG A 152 5.93 -19.07 -14.16
CA ARG A 152 4.60 -18.45 -14.20
C ARG A 152 4.54 -17.22 -13.31
N LEU A 153 5.10 -17.30 -12.10
CA LEU A 153 5.18 -16.17 -11.18
C LEU A 153 6.02 -15.02 -11.77
N PHE A 154 7.10 -15.34 -12.49
CA PHE A 154 7.90 -14.36 -13.21
C PHE A 154 7.06 -13.61 -14.25
N PHE A 155 6.34 -14.31 -15.13
CA PHE A 155 5.51 -13.65 -16.14
C PHE A 155 4.36 -12.83 -15.50
N ALA A 156 3.71 -13.35 -14.47
CA ALA A 156 2.67 -12.63 -13.75
C ALA A 156 3.19 -11.34 -13.11
N LYS A 157 4.39 -11.39 -12.49
CA LYS A 157 5.08 -10.22 -11.97
C LYS A 157 5.35 -9.18 -13.04
N GLU A 158 5.94 -9.59 -14.17
CA GLU A 158 6.29 -8.65 -15.24
C GLU A 158 5.05 -7.98 -15.85
N GLN A 159 3.91 -8.69 -15.91
CA GLN A 159 2.65 -8.14 -16.42
C GLN A 159 2.10 -6.99 -15.56
N ILE A 160 2.24 -7.07 -14.25
CA ILE A 160 1.64 -6.11 -13.29
C ILE A 160 2.63 -5.07 -12.76
N HIS A 161 3.93 -5.26 -12.99
CA HIS A 161 4.99 -4.38 -12.47
C HIS A 161 4.72 -2.88 -12.76
N ALA A 162 4.42 -2.55 -14.02
CA ALA A 162 4.18 -1.16 -14.42
C ALA A 162 2.95 -0.56 -13.72
N VAL A 163 1.91 -1.37 -13.47
CA VAL A 163 0.70 -0.94 -12.76
C VAL A 163 1.04 -0.66 -11.29
N VAL A 164 1.71 -1.60 -10.63
CA VAL A 164 2.08 -1.46 -9.20
C VAL A 164 3.03 -0.30 -8.98
N GLN A 165 4.02 -0.12 -9.85
CA GLN A 165 4.93 1.02 -9.80
C GLN A 165 4.16 2.34 -9.91
N LYS A 166 3.33 2.51 -10.94
CA LYS A 166 2.52 3.72 -11.14
C LYS A 166 1.55 4.00 -10.00
N MET A 167 0.96 2.94 -9.46
CA MET A 167 0.08 3.02 -8.31
C MET A 167 0.84 3.53 -7.08
N THR A 168 1.99 2.93 -6.77
CA THR A 168 2.84 3.29 -5.63
C THR A 168 3.36 4.72 -5.77
N ASP A 169 3.91 5.08 -6.94
CA ASP A 169 4.34 6.45 -7.24
C ASP A 169 3.20 7.46 -7.06
N SER A 170 2.02 7.13 -7.57
CA SER A 170 0.87 8.02 -7.49
C SER A 170 0.39 8.23 -6.06
N ILE A 171 0.42 7.20 -5.21
CA ILE A 171 0.06 7.28 -3.79
C ILE A 171 1.15 8.04 -3.02
N HIS A 172 2.43 7.72 -3.27
CA HIS A 172 3.56 8.37 -2.64
C HIS A 172 3.54 9.89 -2.80
N LEU A 173 3.14 10.38 -3.98
CA LEU A 173 2.94 11.81 -4.20
C LEU A 173 1.87 12.41 -3.27
N HIS A 174 0.79 11.70 -2.93
CA HIS A 174 -0.17 12.16 -1.92
C HIS A 174 0.48 12.17 -0.54
N THR A 175 1.19 11.11 -0.17
CA THR A 175 1.88 10.98 1.12
C THR A 175 2.86 12.13 1.37
N VAL A 176 3.69 12.45 0.36
CA VAL A 176 4.65 13.57 0.42
C VAL A 176 3.94 14.92 0.46
N ASN A 177 2.93 15.14 -0.39
CA ASN A 177 2.22 16.42 -0.45
C ASN A 177 1.38 16.71 0.81
N ALA A 178 0.91 15.67 1.49
CA ALA A 178 0.19 15.79 2.76
C ALA A 178 1.12 16.14 3.93
N GLY A 179 2.45 16.05 3.74
CA GLY A 179 3.41 16.18 4.84
C GLY A 179 3.18 15.12 5.91
N LEU A 180 2.76 13.91 5.50
CA LEU A 180 2.29 12.89 6.43
C LEU A 180 3.42 12.44 7.37
N GLU A 181 3.23 12.67 8.66
CA GLU A 181 4.00 12.02 9.72
C GLU A 181 3.17 10.87 10.28
N ILE A 182 3.54 9.64 9.93
CA ILE A 182 2.85 8.46 10.46
C ILE A 182 3.15 8.34 11.92
N SER A 183 2.07 8.36 12.73
CA SER A 183 2.13 8.27 14.18
C SER A 183 3.16 7.22 14.62
N PRO A 184 4.04 7.57 15.56
CA PRO A 184 4.96 6.59 16.14
C PRO A 184 4.17 5.38 16.66
N LEU A 185 4.85 4.23 16.68
CA LEU A 185 4.36 3.16 17.54
C LEU A 185 4.23 3.72 18.97
N PRO A 186 3.29 3.21 19.78
CA PRO A 186 3.15 3.62 21.17
C PRO A 186 4.51 3.72 21.90
N GLU A 187 4.67 4.72 22.78
CA GLU A 187 5.96 5.06 23.43
C GLU A 187 6.61 3.85 24.13
N GLU A 188 5.78 2.91 24.59
CA GLU A 188 6.21 1.65 25.20
C GLU A 188 7.10 0.80 24.29
N PHE A 189 7.07 1.06 22.98
CA PHE A 189 7.88 0.39 21.97
C PHE A 189 9.18 1.12 21.60
N GLU A 190 9.38 2.37 22.02
CA GLU A 190 10.59 3.14 21.71
C GLU A 190 11.87 2.50 22.26
N LYS A 191 11.74 1.72 23.35
CA LYS A 191 12.85 0.99 23.98
C LYS A 191 13.40 -0.15 23.12
N PHE A 192 12.69 -0.60 22.09
CA PHE A 192 13.12 -1.71 21.25
C PHE A 192 13.82 -1.23 19.98
N VAL A 193 14.91 -1.90 19.62
CA VAL A 193 15.55 -1.70 18.31
C VAL A 193 14.61 -2.23 17.22
N GLY A 194 14.06 -1.32 16.42
CA GLY A 194 13.18 -1.67 15.31
C GLY A 194 13.91 -2.35 14.16
N HIS A 195 13.61 -3.64 13.95
CA HIS A 195 13.98 -4.38 12.76
C HIS A 195 12.94 -4.20 11.68
N ARG A 196 13.39 -4.31 10.42
CA ARG A 196 12.54 -4.19 9.23
C ARG A 196 12.54 -5.52 8.52
N MET A 197 11.36 -6.02 8.20
CA MET A 197 11.20 -7.26 7.44
C MET A 197 11.59 -7.05 5.98
N VAL A 198 12.07 -8.11 5.33
CA VAL A 198 12.20 -8.08 3.87
C VAL A 198 10.80 -8.08 3.26
N ALA A 199 10.61 -7.33 2.17
CA ALA A 199 9.32 -7.17 1.46
C ALA A 199 8.51 -8.47 1.32
N GLN A 200 9.16 -9.58 0.95
CA GLN A 200 8.51 -10.87 0.78
C GLN A 200 7.97 -11.44 2.11
N ASP A 201 8.73 -11.34 3.19
CA ASP A 201 8.32 -11.85 4.50
C ASP A 201 7.25 -10.95 5.12
N PHE A 202 7.32 -9.64 4.90
CA PHE A 202 6.26 -8.71 5.26
C PHE A 202 4.95 -9.05 4.54
N ALA A 203 4.99 -9.23 3.20
CA ALA A 203 3.83 -9.61 2.41
C ALA A 203 3.20 -10.92 2.89
N ARG A 204 4.03 -11.94 3.20
CA ARG A 204 3.56 -13.21 3.76
C ARG A 204 2.89 -13.05 5.11
N ALA A 205 3.48 -12.26 6.00
CA ALA A 205 2.94 -12.02 7.34
C ALA A 205 1.58 -11.30 7.25
N VAL A 206 1.50 -10.24 6.44
CA VAL A 206 0.26 -9.51 6.17
C VAL A 206 -0.81 -10.42 5.58
N HIS A 207 -0.47 -11.22 4.58
CA HIS A 207 -1.41 -12.18 3.97
C HIS A 207 -1.93 -13.19 5.00
N SER A 208 -1.03 -13.78 5.81
CA SER A 208 -1.38 -14.76 6.84
C SER A 208 -2.27 -14.17 7.95
N ILE A 209 -2.10 -12.89 8.27
CA ILE A 209 -2.95 -12.17 9.24
C ILE A 209 -4.35 -11.97 8.65
N GLN A 210 -4.43 -11.54 7.38
CA GLN A 210 -5.72 -11.28 6.72
C GLN A 210 -6.53 -12.56 6.49
N GLU A 211 -5.89 -13.69 6.21
CA GLU A 211 -6.56 -15.01 6.16
C GLU A 211 -7.21 -15.41 7.49
N ARG A 212 -6.80 -14.81 8.61
CA ARG A 212 -7.28 -15.09 9.96
C ARG A 212 -8.22 -14.01 10.51
N SER A 213 -8.77 -13.16 9.64
CA SER A 213 -9.70 -12.09 10.03
C SER A 213 -10.79 -12.59 10.99
N GLY A 214 -11.00 -11.84 12.08
CA GLY A 214 -11.98 -12.17 13.12
C GLY A 214 -11.52 -13.16 14.20
N THR A 215 -10.24 -13.55 14.23
CA THR A 215 -9.66 -14.39 15.30
C THR A 215 -8.46 -13.73 15.96
N ASP A 216 -8.26 -13.91 17.27
CA ASP A 216 -7.07 -13.38 17.94
C ASP A 216 -5.79 -13.93 17.31
N ILE A 217 -4.85 -13.03 17.03
CA ILE A 217 -3.55 -13.37 16.43
C ILE A 217 -2.45 -13.31 17.49
N VAL A 218 -1.58 -14.32 17.50
CA VAL A 218 -0.34 -14.30 18.28
C VAL A 218 0.83 -14.15 17.31
N VAL A 219 1.51 -13.01 17.36
CA VAL A 219 2.66 -12.74 16.50
C VAL A 219 3.94 -13.00 17.29
N GLN A 220 4.57 -14.14 17.00
CA GLN A 220 5.86 -14.49 17.58
C GLN A 220 6.97 -13.94 16.70
N VAL A 221 7.77 -13.03 17.26
CA VAL A 221 8.91 -12.43 16.55
C VAL A 221 10.19 -12.71 17.32
N LYS A 222 11.25 -13.11 16.59
CA LYS A 222 12.60 -13.24 17.16
C LYS A 222 13.22 -11.87 17.48
N TYR A 223 12.88 -10.87 16.67
CA TYR A 223 13.34 -9.49 16.79
C TYR A 223 12.15 -8.55 16.62
N PHE A 224 12.19 -7.36 17.23
CA PHE A 224 11.09 -6.41 17.19
C PHE A 224 10.87 -5.87 15.76
N ALA A 225 9.95 -6.48 15.00
CA ALA A 225 9.63 -6.14 13.62
C ALA A 225 8.73 -4.89 13.55
N ALA A 226 9.36 -3.71 13.64
CA ALA A 226 8.66 -2.44 13.81
C ALA A 226 7.70 -2.12 12.65
N ASP A 227 8.06 -2.50 11.42
CA ASP A 227 7.23 -2.31 10.24
C ASP A 227 5.96 -3.16 10.28
N LEU A 228 6.07 -4.46 10.58
CA LEU A 228 4.93 -5.36 10.70
C LEU A 228 4.00 -4.93 11.85
N LEU A 229 4.57 -4.60 13.00
CA LEU A 229 3.80 -4.17 14.16
C LEU A 229 3.08 -2.84 13.91
N CYS A 230 3.74 -1.90 13.23
CA CYS A 230 3.11 -0.65 12.81
C CYS A 230 1.96 -0.92 11.84
N TRP A 231 2.13 -1.87 10.93
CA TRP A 231 1.05 -2.26 10.03
C TRP A 231 -0.14 -2.88 10.77
N ILE A 232 0.11 -3.82 11.68
CA ILE A 232 -0.93 -4.46 12.52
C ILE A 232 -1.68 -3.39 13.32
N TYR A 233 -0.96 -2.47 13.96
CA TYR A 233 -1.54 -1.38 14.74
C TYR A 233 -2.53 -0.52 13.94
N ASN A 234 -2.34 -0.39 12.62
CA ASN A 234 -3.16 0.43 11.73
C ASN A 234 -4.21 -0.34 10.89
N HIS A 235 -4.15 -1.68 10.85
CA HIS A 235 -5.00 -2.49 9.95
C HIS A 235 -5.67 -3.70 10.60
N TRP A 236 -5.33 -4.04 11.84
CA TRP A 236 -5.92 -5.18 12.54
C TRP A 236 -6.90 -4.70 13.61
N ASP A 237 -8.12 -5.25 13.60
CA ASP A 237 -9.18 -4.96 14.58
C ASP A 237 -9.18 -6.02 15.70
N GLY A 238 -8.15 -5.99 16.55
CA GLY A 238 -8.04 -6.89 17.69
C GLY A 238 -6.99 -6.44 18.72
N VAL A 239 -6.75 -7.26 19.74
CA VAL A 239 -5.77 -6.96 20.78
C VAL A 239 -4.38 -7.40 20.31
N LEU A 240 -3.46 -6.44 20.17
CA LEU A 240 -2.06 -6.73 19.88
C LEU A 240 -1.30 -7.05 21.18
N ALA A 241 -0.99 -8.32 21.40
CA ALA A 241 -0.09 -8.77 22.46
C ALA A 241 1.28 -9.14 21.87
N ILE A 242 2.35 -8.59 22.45
CA ILE A 242 3.73 -8.86 22.03
C ILE A 242 4.48 -9.51 23.19
N THR A 243 5.01 -10.71 22.93
CA THR A 243 5.85 -11.46 23.89
C THR A 243 7.27 -11.58 23.34
N PHE A 244 8.26 -11.27 24.15
CA PHE A 244 9.67 -11.43 23.82
C PHE A 244 10.21 -12.71 24.49
N TRP A 245 10.93 -13.52 23.73
CA TRP A 245 11.65 -14.66 24.28
C TRP A 245 13.11 -14.26 24.47
N ASP A 246 13.55 -14.11 25.71
CA ASP A 246 14.99 -14.09 26.00
C ASP A 246 15.56 -15.47 25.72
N LEU A 247 16.51 -15.51 24.78
CA LEU A 247 17.27 -16.70 24.37
C LEU A 247 18.12 -17.30 25.52
N GLU A 248 18.17 -16.65 26.69
CA GLU A 248 18.87 -17.16 27.87
C GLU A 248 18.13 -18.31 28.58
N SER A 249 16.86 -18.56 28.29
CA SER A 249 16.06 -19.59 28.98
C SER A 249 16.17 -21.01 28.40
N VAL A 250 16.86 -21.21 27.27
CA VAL A 250 16.99 -22.54 26.63
C VAL A 250 18.18 -23.33 27.19
N ASP A 251 19.19 -22.66 27.77
CA ASP A 251 20.37 -23.34 28.35
C ASP A 251 20.12 -23.91 29.77
N ASP A 252 19.06 -23.47 30.46
CA ASP A 252 18.72 -23.97 31.81
C ASP A 252 17.93 -25.30 31.79
N MET A 253 17.42 -25.73 30.63
CA MET A 253 16.79 -27.06 30.48
C MET A 253 17.74 -28.15 29.96
N ALA A 254 19.01 -27.82 29.68
CA ALA A 254 20.01 -28.75 29.15
C ALA A 254 21.02 -29.26 30.19
N ARG A 255 20.87 -28.94 31.48
CA ARG A 255 21.69 -29.55 32.54
C ARG A 255 20.99 -30.80 33.11
N PRO A 256 21.48 -32.02 32.83
CA PRO A 256 21.08 -33.16 33.65
C PRO A 256 21.61 -32.90 35.06
N SER A 257 20.72 -33.08 36.04
CA SER A 257 21.09 -33.09 37.45
C SER A 257 22.11 -34.20 37.67
N THR A 258 23.31 -33.81 38.10
CA THR A 258 24.30 -34.67 38.74
C THR A 258 24.65 -34.08 40.09
#